data_AF-A0A6G1RZP2-F1
#
_entry.id   AF-A0A6G1RZP2-F1
#
_cell.length_a   1.000
_cell.length_b   1.000
_cell.length_c   1.000
_cell.angle_alpha   90.00
_cell.angle_beta   90.00
_cell.angle_gamma   90.00
#
_symmetry.space_group_name_H-M   'P 1'
#
loop_
_entity.id
_entity.type
_entity.pdbx_description
1 polymer ?
#
loop_
_entity_poly.entity_id
_entity_poly.type
_entity_poly.pdbx_seq_one_letter_code
_entity_poly.pdbx_strand_id
1 'polypeptide(L)'
;TAVALYLGDRWWSIDDIVRTSVPARQGLHQVKSVGERIVLYVLNRIIYRTQEMGRNEIPFLCHGINDYAKIFWKKGEAIGFYSVKPKGSVCNSYAGANYKLSVLYTMF
;
A
#
# COMPACT_ATOMS: atom_id res chain seq x y z
N THR A 1 9.04 16.35 6.00
CA THR A 1 9.02 14.94 5.58
C THR A 1 8.76 14.08 6.80
N ALA A 2 7.87 13.08 6.70
CA ALA A 2 7.64 12.14 7.82
C ALA A 2 8.78 11.11 7.86
N VAL A 3 9.33 10.86 9.05
CA VAL A 3 10.50 9.97 9.25
C VAL A 3 10.18 8.75 10.12
N ALA A 4 9.00 8.72 10.77
CA ALA A 4 8.58 7.66 11.67
C ALA A 4 7.05 7.60 11.83
N LEU A 5 6.54 6.49 12.34
CA LEU A 5 5.16 6.32 12.81
C LEU A 5 5.13 5.94 14.29
N TYR A 6 4.20 6.53 15.05
CA TYR A 6 3.95 6.17 16.44
C TYR A 6 2.90 5.06 16.50
N LEU A 7 3.29 3.87 16.97
CA LEU A 7 2.45 2.67 16.98
C LEU A 7 2.74 1.82 18.22
N GLY A 8 1.70 1.56 19.03
CA GLY A 8 1.81 0.75 20.25
C GLY A 8 2.79 1.37 21.25
N ASP A 9 2.58 2.65 21.55
CA ASP A 9 3.35 3.45 22.51
C ASP A 9 4.84 3.63 22.21
N ARG A 10 5.26 3.37 20.96
CA ARG A 10 6.65 3.57 20.50
C ARG A 10 6.74 4.18 19.10
N TRP A 11 7.86 4.85 18.84
CA TRP A 11 8.22 5.33 17.51
C TRP A 11 8.90 4.24 16.70
N TRP A 12 8.52 4.13 15.43
CA TRP A 12 9.12 3.23 14.46
C TRP A 12 9.62 4.01 13.26
N SER A 13 10.87 3.79 12.87
CA SER A 13 11.40 4.38 11.64
C SER A 13 10.67 3.81 10.41
N ILE A 14 10.69 4.55 9.31
CA ILE A 14 10.13 4.04 8.04
C ILE A 14 10.85 2.75 7.61
N ASP A 15 12.16 2.68 7.78
CA ASP A 15 13.00 1.50 7.50
C ASP A 15 12.55 0.27 8.28
N ASP A 16 12.27 0.43 9.58
CA ASP A 16 11.85 -0.70 10.42
C ASP A 16 10.47 -1.22 10.01
N ILE A 17 9.58 -0.34 9.55
CA ILE A 17 8.23 -0.73 9.15
C ILE A 17 8.24 -1.50 7.83
N VAL A 18 9.04 -1.08 6.85
CA VAL A 18 9.05 -1.74 5.53
C VAL A 18 9.84 -3.05 5.51
N ARG A 19 10.58 -3.36 6.57
CA ARG A 19 11.30 -4.64 6.70
C ARG A 19 10.49 -5.67 7.47
N THR A 20 10.66 -6.94 7.11
CA THR A 20 10.12 -8.08 7.85
C THR A 20 11.22 -8.83 8.58
N SER A 21 10.87 -9.53 9.65
CA SER A 21 11.74 -10.47 10.36
C SER A 21 12.05 -11.74 9.56
N VAL A 22 11.50 -11.89 8.35
CA VAL A 22 11.73 -13.04 7.45
C VAL A 22 12.58 -12.59 6.24
N PRO A 23 13.92 -12.71 6.28
CA PRO A 23 14.80 -12.22 5.20
C PRO A 23 14.56 -12.93 3.86
N ALA A 24 14.06 -14.16 3.90
CA ALA A 24 13.73 -14.95 2.71
C ALA A 24 12.42 -14.49 2.03
N ARG A 25 11.69 -13.51 2.58
CA ARG A 25 10.44 -13.02 1.97
C ARG A 25 10.76 -12.29 0.65
N GLN A 26 10.16 -12.78 -0.43
CA GLN A 26 10.39 -12.32 -1.80
C GLN A 26 9.08 -12.35 -2.60
N GLY A 27 8.98 -11.56 -3.65
CA GLY A 27 7.88 -11.62 -4.60
C GLY A 27 6.65 -10.83 -4.18
N LEU A 28 5.54 -11.03 -4.89
CA LEU A 28 4.27 -10.34 -4.64
C LEU A 28 3.40 -11.10 -3.66
N HIS A 29 3.09 -10.48 -2.52
CA HIS A 29 2.26 -11.06 -1.45
C HIS A 29 0.99 -10.25 -1.26
N GLN A 30 -0.15 -10.92 -1.20
CA GLN A 30 -1.41 -10.26 -0.86
C GLN A 30 -1.37 -9.76 0.59
N VAL A 31 -1.86 -8.54 0.79
CA VAL A 31 -2.05 -7.93 2.12
C VAL A 31 -3.18 -8.66 2.84
N LYS A 32 -2.88 -9.26 3.99
CA LYS A 32 -3.84 -10.04 4.80
C LYS A 32 -3.87 -9.65 6.27
N SER A 33 -2.83 -8.97 6.76
CA SER A 33 -2.70 -8.57 8.16
C SER A 33 -2.74 -7.05 8.36
N VAL A 34 -3.04 -6.62 9.58
CA VAL A 34 -2.95 -5.20 9.98
C VAL A 34 -1.52 -4.67 9.81
N GLY A 35 -0.51 -5.47 10.15
CA GLY A 35 0.90 -5.10 9.94
C GLY A 35 1.19 -4.79 8.47
N GLU A 36 0.77 -5.67 7.55
CA GLU A 36 0.93 -5.40 6.11
C GLU A 36 0.11 -4.21 5.62
N ARG A 37 -1.04 -3.90 6.23
CA ARG A 37 -1.78 -2.66 5.94
C ARG A 37 -1.00 -1.42 6.36
N ILE A 38 -0.26 -1.48 7.47
CA ILE A 38 0.63 -0.40 7.89
C ILE A 38 1.78 -0.23 6.89
N VAL A 39 2.41 -1.33 6.45
CA VAL A 39 3.44 -1.29 5.39
C VAL A 39 2.90 -0.65 4.12
N LEU A 40 1.73 -1.09 3.67
CA LEU A 40 1.05 -0.54 2.49
C LEU A 40 0.78 0.96 2.64
N TYR A 41 0.33 1.40 3.83
CA TYR A 41 0.12 2.81 4.12
C TYR A 41 1.42 3.62 4.03
N VAL A 42 2.52 3.11 4.59
CA VAL A 42 3.82 3.77 4.55
C VAL A 42 4.33 3.91 3.11
N LEU A 43 4.25 2.84 2.31
CA LEU A 43 4.65 2.88 0.91
C LEU A 43 3.86 3.94 0.13
N ASN A 44 2.53 3.95 0.28
CA ASN A 44 1.65 4.86 -0.45
C ASN A 44 1.71 6.32 0.04
N ARG A 45 1.72 6.53 1.36
CA ARG A 45 1.51 7.86 1.95
C ARG A 45 2.82 8.61 2.21
N ILE A 46 3.90 7.88 2.47
CA ILE A 46 5.17 8.47 2.88
C ILE A 46 6.21 8.32 1.77
N ILE A 47 6.50 7.08 1.36
CA ILE A 47 7.59 6.81 0.42
C ILE A 47 7.24 7.33 -0.97
N TYR A 48 6.16 6.85 -1.59
CA TYR A 48 5.70 7.29 -2.91
C TYR A 48 5.60 8.81 -3.02
N ARG A 49 4.96 9.46 -2.03
CA ARG A 49 4.74 10.93 -2.06
C ARG A 49 6.01 11.74 -1.89
N THR A 50 7.05 11.17 -1.31
CA THR A 50 8.32 11.86 -1.08
C THR A 50 9.31 11.61 -2.22
N GLN A 51 9.29 10.41 -2.81
CA GLN A 51 10.31 9.97 -3.77
C GLN A 51 9.86 10.09 -5.23
N GLU A 52 8.59 9.77 -5.54
CA GLU A 52 8.13 9.62 -6.93
C GLU A 52 7.11 10.68 -7.35
N MET A 53 6.33 11.22 -6.42
CA MET A 53 5.22 12.11 -6.75
C MET A 53 5.70 13.50 -7.22
N GLY A 54 5.27 13.89 -8.41
CA GLY A 54 5.52 15.22 -8.96
C GLY A 54 4.81 16.35 -8.19
N ARG A 55 5.33 17.60 -8.29
CA ARG A 55 4.80 18.77 -7.54
C ARG A 55 3.31 19.06 -7.78
N ASN A 56 2.78 18.70 -8.95
CA ASN A 56 1.39 18.95 -9.35
C ASN A 56 0.58 17.66 -9.53
N GLU A 57 1.10 16.52 -9.08
CA GLU A 57 0.38 15.25 -9.17
C GLU A 57 -0.65 15.12 -8.03
N ILE A 58 -1.80 14.54 -8.36
CA ILE A 58 -2.81 14.22 -7.37
C ILE A 58 -2.40 12.92 -6.68
N PRO A 59 -2.19 12.92 -5.35
CA PRO A 59 -1.71 11.73 -4.67
C PRO A 59 -2.78 10.64 -4.66
N PHE A 60 -2.33 9.39 -4.70
CA PHE A 60 -3.20 8.25 -4.41
C PHE A 60 -3.81 8.36 -3.00
N LEU A 61 -5.09 8.00 -2.93
CA LEU A 61 -5.81 7.87 -1.66
C LEU A 61 -5.31 6.66 -0.87
N CYS A 62 -5.54 6.66 0.44
CA CYS A 62 -5.23 5.51 1.28
C CYS A 62 -6.18 4.35 0.97
N HIS A 63 -5.66 3.13 1.09
CA HIS A 63 -6.43 1.91 0.86
C HIS A 63 -7.37 1.63 2.03
N GLY A 64 -8.62 1.29 1.72
CA GLY A 64 -9.57 0.82 2.71
C GLY A 64 -9.18 -0.55 3.29
N ILE A 65 -9.78 -0.90 4.43
CA ILE A 65 -9.53 -2.17 5.11
C ILE A 65 -9.76 -3.40 4.21
N ASN A 66 -10.74 -3.32 3.31
CA ASN A 66 -11.14 -4.39 2.40
C ASN A 66 -10.55 -4.24 0.98
N ASP A 67 -9.74 -3.22 0.71
CA ASP A 67 -9.19 -3.02 -0.63
C ASP A 67 -8.17 -4.10 -0.97
N TYR A 68 -8.31 -4.73 -2.14
CA TYR A 68 -7.35 -5.73 -2.59
C TYR A 68 -6.02 -5.07 -2.95
N ALA A 69 -4.93 -5.51 -2.31
CA ALA A 69 -3.58 -5.05 -2.60
C ALA A 69 -2.55 -6.15 -2.44
N LYS A 70 -1.43 -6.03 -3.16
CA LYS A 70 -0.22 -6.83 -2.96
C LYS A 70 0.97 -5.93 -2.71
N ILE A 71 1.86 -6.37 -1.83
CA ILE A 71 3.16 -5.76 -1.58
C ILE A 71 4.23 -6.59 -2.30
N PHE A 72 5.15 -5.91 -2.97
CA PHE A 72 6.32 -6.53 -3.57
C PHE A 72 7.48 -6.52 -2.57
N TRP A 73 7.96 -7.72 -2.24
CA TRP A 73 9.04 -7.93 -1.29
C TRP A 73 10.33 -8.31 -2.01
N LYS A 74 11.44 -7.72 -1.61
CA LYS A 74 12.79 -8.05 -2.05
C LYS A 74 13.70 -8.19 -0.84
N LYS A 75 14.19 -9.41 -0.58
CA LYS A 75 15.11 -9.74 0.53
C LYS A 75 14.57 -9.28 1.90
N GLY A 76 13.28 -9.50 2.14
CA GLY A 76 12.63 -9.11 3.39
C GLY A 76 12.24 -7.63 3.46
N GLU A 77 12.48 -6.83 2.43
CA GLU A 77 12.09 -5.42 2.37
C GLU A 77 10.91 -5.23 1.42
N ALA A 78 9.91 -4.47 1.85
CA ALA A 78 8.80 -4.06 1.00
C ALA A 78 9.24 -2.87 0.13
N ILE A 79 9.31 -3.08 -1.18
CA ILE A 79 9.86 -2.11 -2.14
C ILE A 79 8.83 -1.53 -3.09
N GLY A 80 7.57 -1.95 -2.98
CA GLY A 80 6.48 -1.49 -3.84
C GLY A 80 5.17 -2.18 -3.52
N PHE A 81 4.09 -1.75 -4.15
CA PHE A 81 2.78 -2.34 -4.05
C PHE A 81 1.94 -2.09 -5.30
N TYR A 82 0.88 -2.87 -5.44
CA TYR A 82 -0.25 -2.48 -6.28
C TYR A 82 -1.57 -2.78 -5.60
N SER A 83 -2.60 -2.04 -5.98
CA SER A 83 -3.98 -2.32 -5.60
C SER A 83 -4.86 -2.56 -6.81
N VAL A 84 -5.92 -3.33 -6.61
CA VAL A 84 -6.88 -3.68 -7.65
C VAL A 84 -8.27 -3.36 -7.14
N LYS A 85 -9.16 -2.91 -8.02
CA LYS A 85 -10.60 -2.97 -7.79
C LYS A 85 -11.12 -4.27 -8.42
N PRO A 86 -11.45 -5.28 -7.61
CA PRO A 86 -11.92 -6.56 -8.13
C PRO A 86 -13.20 -6.41 -8.96
N LYS A 87 -13.37 -7.27 -9.96
CA LYS A 87 -14.65 -7.45 -10.65
C LYS A 87 -15.79 -7.62 -9.62
N GLY A 88 -16.89 -6.89 -9.80
CA GLY A 88 -18.06 -6.91 -8.94
C GLY A 88 -18.04 -5.89 -7.80
N SER A 89 -16.91 -5.24 -7.53
CA SER A 89 -16.83 -4.17 -6.51
C SER A 89 -17.63 -2.95 -6.97
N VAL A 90 -18.23 -2.22 -6.02
CA VAL A 90 -18.98 -0.99 -6.31
C VAL A 90 -18.02 0.13 -6.74
N CYS A 91 -18.39 0.83 -7.80
CA CYS A 91 -17.70 2.03 -8.27
C CYS A 91 -18.09 3.21 -7.38
N ASN A 92 -17.12 3.79 -6.66
CA ASN A 92 -17.40 4.90 -5.73
C ASN A 92 -17.84 6.20 -6.44
N SER A 93 -17.54 6.34 -7.73
CA SER A 93 -17.75 7.56 -8.52
C SER A 93 -19.06 7.59 -9.30
N TYR A 94 -19.76 6.47 -9.46
CA TYR A 94 -20.98 6.38 -10.27
C TYR A 94 -22.04 5.52 -9.59
N ALA A 95 -23.21 6.12 -9.34
CA ALA A 95 -24.36 5.54 -8.66
C ALA A 95 -24.65 4.09 -9.11
N GLY A 96 -24.42 3.13 -8.21
CA GLY A 96 -24.87 1.74 -8.34
C GLY A 96 -24.15 0.85 -9.37
N ALA A 97 -23.09 1.34 -10.03
CA ALA A 97 -22.35 0.55 -11.00
C ALA A 97 -21.27 -0.31 -10.31
N ASN A 98 -21.04 -1.52 -10.84
CA ASN A 98 -19.96 -2.41 -10.40
C ASN A 98 -18.92 -2.60 -11.51
N TYR A 99 -17.64 -2.75 -11.12
CA TYR A 99 -16.56 -3.07 -12.06
C TYR A 99 -16.86 -4.40 -12.80
N LYS A 100 -16.85 -4.37 -14.13
CA LYS A 100 -17.13 -5.57 -14.96
C LYS A 100 -15.94 -6.51 -15.12
N LEU A 101 -14.75 -6.02 -14.83
CA LEU A 101 -13.47 -6.73 -14.82
C LEU A 101 -12.59 -6.17 -13.70
N SER A 102 -11.56 -6.90 -13.29
CA SER A 102 -10.61 -6.44 -12.27
C SER A 102 -9.71 -5.35 -12.84
N VAL A 103 -9.65 -4.18 -12.20
CA VAL A 103 -8.93 -3.00 -12.69
C VAL A 103 -7.76 -2.68 -11.76
N LEU A 104 -6.56 -2.53 -12.32
CA LEU A 104 -5.42 -1.98 -11.59
C LEU A 104 -5.74 -0.55 -11.15
N TYR A 105 -5.66 -0.29 -9.85
CA TYR A 105 -6.13 0.97 -9.27
C TYR A 105 -4.97 1.90 -8.89
N THR A 106 -3.95 1.37 -8.22
CA THR A 106 -2.72 2.11 -7.89
C THR A 106 -1.52 1.19 -8.02
N MET A 107 -0.36 1.75 -8.34
CA MET A 107 0.91 1.03 -8.39
C MET A 107 2.04 1.98 -8.01
N PHE A 108 2.96 1.48 -7.20
CA PHE A 108 4.24 2.09 -6.84
C PHE A 108 5.26 0.96 -6.73
#